data_AF-A0A7G2T6V1-F1
#
_entry.id   AF-A0A7G2T6V1-F1
#
_cell.length_a   1.000
_cell.length_b   1.000
_cell.length_c   1.000
_cell.angle_alpha   90.00
_cell.angle_beta   90.00
_cell.angle_gamma   90.00
#
_symmetry.space_group_name_H-M   'P 1'
#
loop_
_entity.id
_entity.type
_entity.pdbx_description
1 polymer ?
#
loop_
_entity_poly.entity_id
_entity_poly.type
_entity_poly.pdbx_seq_one_letter_code
_entity_poly.pdbx_strand_id
1 'polypeptide(L)'
;MVGSTDCIHKYGEPIPAMERKWLRLWDVPEAINKELPVIPNKIYCNRDLIAPLENAFWNIISNCLQEEIKTWDGCFNIRLKRGGKTWSLHSWAIAIDINAAWNGLGKEPQMSKELVKCFTDAGFDWGGTWTRKDGMHFQLKQI
;
A
#
# COMPACT_ATOMS: atom_id res chain seq x y z
N MET A 1 9.58 1.30 11.47
CA MET A 1 8.86 0.68 10.35
C MET A 1 8.06 -0.47 10.91
N VAL A 2 6.76 -0.50 10.64
CA VAL A 2 5.87 -1.61 11.02
C VAL A 2 6.40 -2.92 10.44
N GLY A 3 6.48 -3.94 11.29
CA GLY A 3 6.85 -5.31 10.93
C GLY A 3 5.70 -6.30 11.10
N SER A 4 5.96 -7.55 10.71
CA SER A 4 4.99 -8.64 10.86
C SER A 4 4.62 -8.91 12.31
N THR A 5 5.57 -8.75 13.24
CA THR A 5 5.33 -8.94 14.68
C THR A 5 4.33 -7.93 15.22
N ASP A 6 4.46 -6.66 14.83
CA ASP A 6 3.50 -5.61 15.23
C ASP A 6 2.09 -5.92 14.71
N CYS A 7 2.00 -6.42 13.47
CA CYS A 7 0.73 -6.81 12.87
C CYS A 7 0.09 -8.01 13.58
N ILE A 8 0.88 -9.02 13.96
CA ILE A 8 0.38 -10.15 14.75
C ILE A 8 -0.15 -9.66 16.10
N HIS A 9 0.58 -8.75 16.78
CA HIS A 9 0.13 -8.22 18.06
C HIS A 9 -1.17 -7.42 17.97
N LYS A 10 -1.34 -6.57 16.95
CA LYS A 10 -2.53 -5.73 16.81
C LYS A 10 -3.71 -6.45 16.17
N TYR A 11 -3.47 -7.12 15.05
CA TYR A 11 -4.52 -7.68 14.19
C TYR A 11 -4.73 -9.17 14.39
N GLY A 12 -3.70 -9.90 14.85
CA GLY A 12 -3.66 -11.36 14.92
C GLY A 12 -2.95 -12.00 13.72
N GLU A 13 -2.83 -13.32 13.72
CA GLU A 13 -2.26 -14.09 12.61
C GLU A 13 -3.07 -13.85 11.31
N PRO A 14 -2.42 -13.89 10.12
CA PRO A 14 -3.09 -13.66 8.85
C PRO A 14 -3.88 -14.89 8.41
N ILE A 15 -4.98 -15.13 9.11
CA ILE A 15 -5.94 -16.22 8.91
C ILE A 15 -7.34 -15.62 8.69
N PRO A 16 -8.32 -16.40 8.20
CA PRO A 16 -9.66 -15.88 7.91
C PRO A 16 -10.36 -15.15 9.07
N ALA A 17 -10.02 -15.46 10.32
CA ALA A 17 -10.55 -14.74 11.49
C ALA A 17 -10.07 -13.28 11.56
N MET A 18 -8.80 -13.02 11.23
CA MET A 18 -8.23 -11.67 11.13
C MET A 18 -8.91 -10.89 10.00
N GLU A 19 -9.06 -11.52 8.83
CA GLU A 19 -9.73 -10.91 7.68
C GLU A 19 -11.13 -10.41 8.04
N ARG A 20 -11.99 -11.29 8.58
CA ARG A 20 -13.36 -10.93 8.97
C ARG A 20 -13.42 -9.79 9.97
N LYS A 21 -12.46 -9.72 10.89
CA LYS A 21 -12.44 -8.70 11.94
C LYS A 21 -11.99 -7.35 11.40
N TRP A 22 -10.93 -7.32 10.60
CA TRP A 22 -10.18 -6.10 10.30
C TRP A 22 -10.28 -5.61 8.85
N LEU A 23 -10.55 -6.49 7.90
CA LEU A 23 -10.55 -6.14 6.47
C LEU A 23 -11.96 -5.76 6.03
N ARG A 24 -12.03 -4.81 5.10
CA ARG A 24 -13.25 -4.30 4.50
C ARG A 24 -13.04 -4.18 3.00
N LEU A 25 -14.12 -4.39 2.25
CA LEU A 25 -14.18 -3.94 0.87
C LEU A 25 -14.55 -2.45 0.89
N TRP A 26 -13.56 -1.59 0.81
CA TRP A 26 -13.75 -0.15 0.78
C TRP A 26 -14.21 0.28 -0.62
N ASP A 27 -15.30 1.03 -0.68
CA ASP A 27 -15.77 1.70 -1.91
C ASP A 27 -15.06 3.05 -2.00
N VAL A 28 -14.15 3.18 -2.96
CA VAL A 28 -13.33 4.39 -3.12
C VAL A 28 -14.23 5.52 -3.59
N PRO A 29 -14.14 6.75 -3.01
CA PRO A 29 -15.00 7.86 -3.39
C PRO A 29 -15.02 8.12 -4.89
N GLU A 30 -16.20 8.35 -5.47
CA GLU A 30 -16.36 8.55 -6.91
C GLU A 30 -15.50 9.70 -7.45
N ALA A 31 -15.30 10.74 -6.65
CA ALA A 31 -14.44 11.86 -7.01
C ALA A 31 -12.96 11.45 -7.16
N ILE A 32 -12.48 10.46 -6.40
CA ILE A 32 -11.14 9.90 -6.58
C ILE A 32 -11.13 8.97 -7.81
N ASN A 33 -12.13 8.09 -7.96
CA ASN A 33 -12.18 7.13 -9.08
C ASN A 33 -12.14 7.80 -10.45
N LYS A 34 -12.78 8.98 -10.58
CA LYS A 34 -12.76 9.78 -11.80
C LYS A 34 -11.36 10.29 -12.16
N GLU A 35 -10.58 10.67 -11.15
CA GLU A 35 -9.25 11.24 -11.32
C GLU A 35 -8.16 10.17 -11.40
N LEU A 36 -8.34 9.02 -10.74
CA LEU A 36 -7.39 7.91 -10.68
C LEU A 36 -7.98 6.62 -11.26
N PRO A 37 -8.31 6.57 -12.57
CA PRO A 37 -9.01 5.43 -13.19
C PRO A 37 -8.19 4.13 -13.22
N VAL A 38 -6.87 4.21 -12.98
CA VAL A 38 -5.97 3.06 -12.85
C VAL A 38 -6.17 2.32 -11.52
N ILE A 39 -6.67 3.02 -10.50
CA ILE A 39 -6.92 2.44 -9.18
C ILE A 39 -8.29 1.75 -9.18
N PRO A 40 -8.43 0.56 -8.55
CA PRO A 40 -9.72 -0.09 -8.46
C PRO A 40 -10.75 0.75 -7.69
N ASN A 41 -11.97 0.83 -8.22
CA ASN A 41 -13.09 1.50 -7.55
C ASN A 41 -13.42 0.88 -6.17
N LYS A 42 -13.04 -0.38 -5.96
CA LYS A 42 -13.18 -1.07 -4.68
C LYS A 42 -11.88 -1.75 -4.29
N ILE A 43 -11.42 -1.51 -3.08
CA ILE A 43 -10.17 -2.04 -2.55
C ILE A 43 -10.47 -2.87 -1.31
N TYR A 44 -10.08 -4.15 -1.33
CA TYR A 44 -10.14 -5.00 -0.14
C TYR A 44 -8.90 -4.76 0.71
N CYS A 45 -9.07 -4.00 1.80
CA CYS A 45 -7.98 -3.54 2.65
C CYS A 45 -8.31 -3.57 4.14
N ASN A 46 -7.29 -3.37 4.98
CA ASN A 46 -7.50 -3.16 6.40
C ASN A 46 -8.25 -1.85 6.63
N ARG A 47 -9.19 -1.82 7.57
CA ARG A 47 -9.90 -0.58 7.93
C ARG A 47 -8.96 0.57 8.33
N ASP A 48 -7.79 0.25 8.90
CA ASP A 48 -6.81 1.24 9.32
C ASP A 48 -5.99 1.80 8.13
N LEU A 49 -6.03 1.13 6.96
CA LEU A 49 -5.41 1.63 5.73
C LEU A 49 -6.28 2.68 5.04
N ILE A 50 -7.61 2.66 5.23
CA ILE A 50 -8.58 3.43 4.43
C ILE A 50 -8.26 4.93 4.47
N ALA A 51 -8.27 5.56 5.65
CA ALA A 51 -8.09 6.99 5.75
C ALA A 51 -6.69 7.47 5.26
N PRO A 52 -5.57 6.81 5.64
CA PRO A 52 -4.26 7.12 5.04
C PRO A 52 -4.25 6.99 3.52
N LEU A 53 -4.83 5.92 2.96
CA LEU A 53 -4.81 5.67 1.53
C LEU A 53 -5.66 6.68 0.76
N GLU A 54 -6.83 7.03 1.29
CA GLU A 54 -7.67 8.10 0.74
C GLU A 54 -6.93 9.45 0.73
N ASN A 55 -6.26 9.81 1.84
CA ASN A 55 -5.45 11.02 1.90
C ASN A 55 -4.31 11.00 0.89
N ALA A 56 -3.65 9.86 0.68
CA ALA A 56 -2.60 9.73 -0.33
C ALA A 56 -3.16 9.95 -1.75
N PHE A 57 -4.35 9.42 -2.05
CA PHE A 57 -5.03 9.66 -3.32
C PHE A 57 -5.40 11.13 -3.53
N TRP A 58 -5.92 11.79 -2.49
CA TRP A 58 -6.19 13.23 -2.57
C TRP A 58 -4.92 14.07 -2.74
N ASN A 59 -3.81 13.66 -2.12
CA ASN A 59 -2.52 14.31 -2.33
C ASN A 59 -2.07 14.18 -3.80
N ILE A 60 -2.20 13.00 -4.41
CA ILE A 60 -1.87 12.79 -5.84
C ILE A 60 -2.70 13.74 -6.72
N ILE A 61 -4.01 13.79 -6.50
CA ILE A 61 -4.93 14.63 -7.28
C ILE A 61 -4.58 16.11 -7.09
N SER A 62 -4.37 16.55 -5.84
CA SER A 62 -4.09 17.95 -5.52
C SER A 62 -2.75 18.46 -6.07
N ASN A 63 -1.80 17.54 -6.31
CA ASN A 63 -0.49 17.85 -6.89
C ASN A 63 -0.42 17.57 -8.41
N CYS A 64 -1.54 17.22 -9.05
CA CYS A 64 -1.63 16.91 -10.48
C CYS A 64 -0.71 15.74 -10.93
N LEU A 65 -0.59 14.69 -10.10
CA LEU A 65 0.31 13.55 -10.35
C LEU A 65 -0.41 12.29 -10.85
N GLN A 66 -1.67 12.40 -11.31
CA GLN A 66 -2.51 11.26 -11.69
C GLN A 66 -1.85 10.39 -12.77
N GLU A 67 -1.21 11.00 -13.77
CA GLU A 67 -0.54 10.31 -14.88
C GLU A 67 0.69 9.48 -14.45
N GLU A 68 1.22 9.73 -13.25
CA GLU A 68 2.33 8.94 -12.71
C GLU A 68 1.88 7.57 -12.18
N ILE A 69 0.60 7.38 -11.88
CA ILE A 69 0.05 6.09 -11.48
C ILE A 69 -0.28 5.29 -12.74
N LYS A 70 0.58 4.34 -13.08
CA LYS A 70 0.47 3.50 -14.29
C LYS A 70 -0.22 2.17 -14.01
N THR A 71 -0.01 1.59 -12.83
CA THR A 71 -0.61 0.31 -12.44
C THR A 71 -0.92 0.25 -10.96
N TRP A 72 -1.99 -0.47 -10.63
CA TRP A 72 -2.28 -0.97 -9.29
C TRP A 72 -1.94 -2.45 -9.22
N ASP A 73 -0.93 -2.80 -8.42
CA ASP A 73 -0.32 -4.13 -8.43
C ASP A 73 -0.71 -4.97 -7.19
N GLY A 74 -1.51 -4.40 -6.28
CA GLY A 74 -2.25 -5.15 -5.27
C GLY A 74 -2.24 -4.51 -3.88
N CYS A 75 -3.06 -5.07 -2.99
CA CYS A 75 -3.15 -4.66 -1.59
C CYS A 75 -3.16 -5.86 -0.63
N PHE A 76 -4.00 -6.86 -0.90
CA PHE A 76 -4.16 -8.03 -0.03
C PHE A 76 -3.64 -9.31 -0.68
N ASN A 77 -2.77 -10.02 0.03
CA ASN A 77 -2.29 -11.36 -0.34
C ASN A 77 -1.59 -12.00 0.87
N ILE A 78 -2.18 -13.06 1.43
CA ILE A 78 -1.59 -13.82 2.54
C ILE A 78 -0.41 -14.63 2.01
N ARG A 79 0.80 -14.15 2.31
CA ARG A 79 2.04 -14.81 1.91
C ARG A 79 3.20 -14.47 2.83
N LEU A 80 4.19 -15.36 2.89
CA LEU A 80 5.51 -15.00 3.42
C LEU A 80 6.23 -14.06 2.45
N LYS A 81 7.16 -13.25 2.97
CA LYS A 81 8.05 -12.43 2.16
C LYS A 81 8.89 -13.33 1.25
N ARG A 82 9.12 -12.91 0.00
CA ARG A 82 9.87 -13.69 -0.99
C ARG A 82 11.30 -13.95 -0.50
N GLY A 83 11.64 -15.23 -0.29
CA GLY A 83 12.94 -15.64 0.23
C GLY A 83 13.14 -15.42 1.73
N GLY A 84 12.08 -15.14 2.48
CA GLY A 84 12.10 -14.94 3.93
C GLY A 84 11.16 -15.89 4.68
N LYS A 85 11.20 -15.80 6.02
CA LYS A 85 10.35 -16.58 6.94
C LYS A 85 9.28 -15.76 7.65
N THR A 86 9.24 -14.45 7.42
CA THR A 86 8.26 -13.54 8.02
C THR A 86 7.15 -13.23 7.03
N TRP A 87 5.96 -12.97 7.56
CA TRP A 87 4.80 -12.58 6.75
C TRP A 87 5.03 -11.25 6.02
N SER A 88 4.51 -11.17 4.80
CA SER A 88 4.34 -9.92 4.07
C SER A 88 3.32 -9.02 4.77
N LEU A 89 3.47 -7.70 4.68
CA LEU A 89 2.45 -6.78 5.21
C LEU A 89 1.16 -6.78 4.36
N HIS A 90 1.24 -7.23 3.11
CA HIS A 90 0.06 -7.54 2.30
C HIS A 90 -0.84 -8.61 2.94
N SER A 91 -0.31 -9.43 3.85
CA SER A 91 -1.12 -10.43 4.58
C SER A 91 -2.12 -9.80 5.54
N TRP A 92 -1.94 -8.53 5.90
CA TRP A 92 -2.88 -7.74 6.72
C TRP A 92 -3.55 -6.61 5.94
N ALA A 93 -3.30 -6.53 4.63
CA ALA A 93 -3.80 -5.49 3.74
C ALA A 93 -3.58 -4.05 4.26
N ILE A 94 -2.39 -3.80 4.83
CA ILE A 94 -1.90 -2.48 5.27
C ILE A 94 -0.77 -1.95 4.36
N ALA A 95 -0.61 -2.57 3.19
CA ALA A 95 0.38 -2.24 2.19
C ALA A 95 -0.25 -2.30 0.80
N ILE A 96 0.32 -1.53 -0.13
CA ILE A 96 -0.08 -1.49 -1.52
C ILE A 96 1.16 -1.52 -2.41
N ASP A 97 1.00 -2.06 -3.62
CA ASP A 97 2.00 -1.98 -4.67
C ASP A 97 1.43 -1.18 -5.85
N ILE A 98 2.22 -0.23 -6.37
CA ILE A 98 1.93 0.50 -7.60
C ILE A 98 3.15 0.55 -8.52
N ASN A 99 2.91 0.66 -9.82
CA ASN A 99 3.95 0.79 -10.85
C ASN A 99 5.02 -0.32 -10.78
N ALA A 100 4.64 -1.56 -10.45
CA ALA A 100 5.55 -2.67 -10.18
C ALA A 100 6.50 -2.99 -11.33
N ALA A 101 6.04 -2.87 -12.59
CA ALA A 101 6.87 -3.12 -13.77
C ALA A 101 8.11 -2.21 -13.86
N TRP A 102 8.05 -1.00 -13.27
CA TRP A 102 9.15 -0.03 -13.26
C TRP A 102 9.88 0.04 -11.92
N ASN A 103 9.29 -0.49 -10.84
CA ASN A 103 9.77 -0.30 -9.48
C ASN A 103 9.94 -1.62 -8.70
N GLY A 104 10.25 -2.70 -9.42
CA GLY A 104 10.34 -4.04 -8.85
C GLY A 104 11.41 -4.22 -7.76
N LEU A 105 11.19 -5.21 -6.90
CA LEU A 105 12.08 -5.58 -5.80
C LEU A 105 13.54 -5.81 -6.23
N GLY A 106 14.46 -5.12 -5.57
CA GLY A 106 15.90 -5.17 -5.82
C GLY A 106 16.35 -4.40 -7.07
N LYS A 107 15.48 -3.59 -7.66
CA LYS A 107 15.81 -2.69 -8.78
C LYS A 107 15.88 -1.25 -8.29
N GLU A 108 16.55 -0.41 -9.07
CA GLU A 108 16.57 1.03 -8.82
C GLU A 108 15.15 1.58 -9.05
N PRO A 109 14.52 2.19 -8.03
CA PRO A 109 13.20 2.79 -8.18
C PRO A 109 13.20 3.96 -9.18
N GLN A 110 12.16 4.06 -9.99
CA GLN A 110 11.95 5.15 -10.95
C GLN A 110 10.83 6.12 -10.51
N MET A 111 10.19 5.85 -9.38
CA MET A 111 9.10 6.68 -8.85
C MET A 111 9.61 8.07 -8.47
N SER A 112 8.85 9.11 -8.86
CA SER A 112 9.19 10.50 -8.53
C SER A 112 9.14 10.73 -7.00
N LYS A 113 9.87 11.75 -6.54
CA LYS A 113 9.88 12.09 -5.11
C LYS A 113 8.56 12.70 -4.69
N GLU A 114 7.91 13.41 -5.62
CA GLU A 114 6.63 14.09 -5.48
C GLU A 114 5.51 13.06 -5.27
N LEU A 115 5.50 11.99 -6.07
CA LEU A 115 4.54 10.89 -5.90
C LEU A 115 4.78 10.14 -4.59
N VAL A 116 6.03 9.82 -4.27
CA VAL A 116 6.38 9.18 -2.98
C VAL A 116 5.92 10.06 -1.81
N LYS A 117 6.09 11.38 -1.92
CA LYS A 117 5.71 12.34 -0.87
C LYS A 117 4.20 12.33 -0.60
N CYS A 118 3.36 12.15 -1.63
CA CYS A 118 1.91 12.03 -1.47
C CYS A 118 1.52 10.91 -0.50
N PHE A 119 2.23 9.79 -0.55
CA PHE A 119 2.03 8.67 0.39
C PHE A 119 2.69 8.92 1.74
N THR A 120 3.95 9.38 1.76
CA THR A 120 4.66 9.54 3.05
C THR A 120 4.03 10.61 3.95
N ASP A 121 3.49 11.68 3.36
CA ASP A 121 2.74 12.71 4.09
C ASP A 121 1.40 12.18 4.63
N ALA A 122 0.83 11.17 3.96
CA ALA A 122 -0.40 10.51 4.39
C ALA A 122 -0.17 9.39 5.42
N GLY A 123 1.07 9.17 5.87
CA GLY A 123 1.40 8.20 6.93
C GLY A 123 1.94 6.86 6.42
N PHE A 124 2.50 6.82 5.21
CA PHE A 124 3.17 5.63 4.68
C PHE A 124 4.70 5.68 4.84
N ASP A 125 5.30 4.50 4.98
CA ASP A 125 6.71 4.26 4.67
C ASP A 125 6.81 3.75 3.21
N TRP A 126 7.90 4.11 2.52
CA TRP A 126 8.16 3.68 1.13
C TRP A 126 9.35 2.73 1.02
N GLY A 127 9.15 1.60 0.33
CA GLY A 127 10.15 0.55 0.15
C GLY A 127 11.37 0.94 -0.69
N GLY A 128 11.26 1.99 -1.51
CA GLY A 128 12.39 2.53 -2.29
C GLY A 128 13.50 3.15 -1.44
N THR A 129 13.28 3.38 -0.14
CA THR A 129 14.34 3.86 0.78
C THR A 129 15.14 2.74 1.43
N TRP A 130 14.68 1.50 1.39
CA TRP A 130 15.29 0.38 2.13
C TRP A 130 16.63 -0.08 1.52
N THR A 131 17.39 -0.89 2.26
CA THR A 131 18.64 -1.49 1.79
C THR A 131 18.39 -2.38 0.57
N ARG A 132 17.42 -3.31 0.67
CA ARG A 132 16.88 -4.01 -0.50
C ARG A 132 15.67 -3.22 -0.98
N LYS A 133 15.90 -2.43 -2.02
CA LYS A 133 14.91 -1.52 -2.60
C LYS A 133 13.65 -2.27 -3.02
N ASP A 134 12.49 -1.72 -2.69
CA ASP A 134 11.19 -2.21 -3.14
C ASP A 134 10.35 -0.99 -3.55
N GLY A 135 10.63 -0.43 -4.72
CA GLY A 135 10.12 0.88 -5.12
C GLY A 135 8.61 0.92 -5.38
N MET A 136 7.99 -0.23 -5.62
CA MET A 136 6.55 -0.35 -5.83
C MET A 136 5.78 -0.32 -4.51
N HIS A 137 6.44 -0.67 -3.41
CA HIS A 137 5.80 -1.00 -2.13
C HIS A 137 5.64 0.22 -1.22
N PHE A 138 4.41 0.45 -0.78
CA PHE A 138 4.06 1.37 0.30
C PHE A 138 3.35 0.62 1.42
N GLN A 139 3.65 0.97 2.66
CA GLN A 139 2.98 0.40 3.83
C GLN A 139 2.67 1.48 4.87
N LEU A 140 1.68 1.24 5.74
CA LEU A 140 1.48 2.10 6.89
C LEU A 140 2.78 2.19 7.72
N LYS A 141 3.14 3.43 8.06
CA LYS A 141 4.32 3.74 8.88
C LYS A 141 4.14 3.37 10.35
N GLN A 142 2.88 3.37 10.80
CA GLN A 142 2.46 3.04 12.17
C GLN A 142 1.10 2.36 12.15
N ILE A 143 0.86 1.49 13.13
CA ILE A 143 -0.42 0.80 13.37
C ILE A 143 -0.72 0.81 14.86
#